data_AF-A0A226EUH4-F1
#
_entry.id   AF-A0A226EUH4-F1
#
_cell.length_a   1.000
_cell.length_b   1.000
_cell.length_c   1.000
_cell.angle_alpha   90.00
_cell.angle_beta   90.00
_cell.angle_gamma   90.00
#
_symmetry.space_group_name_H-M   'P 1'
#
loop_
_entity.id
_entity.type
_entity.pdbx_description
1 polymer ?
#
loop_
_entity_poly.entity_id
_entity_poly.type
_entity_poly.pdbx_seq_one_letter_code
_entity_poly.pdbx_strand_id
1 'polypeptide(L)'
;MTVFVWAFTTYPLVLSLAGIVFKLDPFCHILSMLSITHPLLHIFRFYLIFIMPAEICRFLALIILFSTSSFLMLRDTLVLLTQENSISFAAIMGRMRCTRVKSQYRQVQIITLSMEELLGCNCLVGHGLALANSILFNFVTLKFYGTLPIWFFAIFPSVMVIIFITIHFTMPCLHSLLDNSKKLLDTLYVFTACQPNGGRKGMIKELRSLRKITMSPMLGGYKFFVYTQSTKVTFLVTLVTHTINLLLAVPRRVIQTAAHLF
;
A
#
# COMPACT_ATOMS: atom_id res chain seq x y z
N MET A 1 2.24 -8.68 -13.29
CA MET A 1 0.82 -8.84 -12.92
C MET A 1 0.39 -10.31 -12.92
N THR A 2 0.68 -11.09 -13.97
CA THR A 2 0.36 -12.53 -14.02
C THR A 2 0.90 -13.34 -12.84
N VAL A 3 2.17 -13.11 -12.45
CA VAL A 3 2.80 -13.77 -11.28
C VAL A 3 2.06 -13.47 -9.97
N PHE A 4 1.58 -12.24 -9.79
CA PHE A 4 0.83 -11.87 -8.59
C PHE A 4 -0.51 -12.60 -8.54
N VAL A 5 -1.24 -12.63 -9.66
CA VAL A 5 -2.50 -13.37 -9.76
C VAL A 5 -2.28 -14.84 -9.42
N TRP A 6 -1.23 -15.45 -10.00
CA TRP A 6 -0.88 -16.85 -9.73
C TRP A 6 -0.54 -17.12 -8.26
N ALA A 7 0.21 -16.21 -7.62
CA ALA A 7 0.53 -16.31 -6.21
C ALA A 7 -0.74 -16.22 -5.34
N PHE A 8 -1.60 -15.23 -5.60
CA PHE A 8 -2.84 -15.03 -4.85
C PHE A 8 -3.89 -16.14 -5.06
N THR A 9 -3.87 -16.84 -6.19
CA THR A 9 -4.74 -18.01 -6.40
C THR A 9 -4.18 -19.28 -5.76
N THR A 10 -2.85 -19.43 -5.73
CA THR A 10 -2.19 -20.65 -5.21
C THR A 10 -2.06 -20.64 -3.69
N TYR A 11 -1.77 -19.49 -3.07
CA TYR A 11 -1.53 -19.42 -1.62
C TYR A 11 -2.71 -19.84 -0.75
N PRO A 12 -3.98 -19.48 -1.04
CA PRO A 12 -5.11 -19.97 -0.26
C PRO A 12 -5.14 -21.49 -0.20
N LEU A 13 -4.91 -22.17 -1.32
CA LEU A 13 -4.91 -23.64 -1.38
C LEU A 13 -3.82 -24.23 -0.49
N VAL A 14 -2.58 -23.72 -0.61
CA VAL A 14 -1.44 -24.22 0.16
C VAL A 14 -1.60 -23.91 1.65
N LEU A 15 -2.06 -22.70 2.01
CA LEU A 15 -2.31 -22.29 3.39
C LEU A 15 -3.41 -23.13 4.04
N SER A 16 -4.52 -23.37 3.33
CA SER A 16 -5.62 -24.18 3.84
C SER A 16 -5.21 -25.65 4.00
N LEU A 17 -4.47 -26.21 3.03
CA LEU A 17 -3.94 -27.57 3.12
C LEU A 17 -2.97 -27.70 4.31
N ALA A 18 -2.05 -26.75 4.46
CA ALA A 18 -1.14 -26.71 5.60
C ALA A 18 -1.89 -26.57 6.93
N GLY A 19 -2.91 -25.71 6.98
CA GLY A 19 -3.76 -25.53 8.16
C GLY A 19 -4.41 -26.82 8.62
N ILE A 20 -4.93 -27.62 7.68
CA ILE A 20 -5.56 -28.92 7.96
C ILE A 20 -4.52 -29.97 8.38
N VAL A 21 -3.42 -30.10 7.63
CA VAL A 21 -2.39 -31.13 7.86
C VAL A 21 -1.70 -30.92 9.21
N PHE A 22 -1.33 -29.68 9.53
CA PHE A 22 -0.65 -29.33 10.78
C PHE A 22 -1.62 -29.02 11.93
N LYS A 23 -2.94 -29.12 11.70
CA LYS A 23 -3.98 -28.77 12.69
C LYS A 23 -3.78 -27.37 13.29
N LEU A 24 -3.29 -26.43 12.48
CA LEU A 24 -3.01 -25.04 12.90
C LEU A 24 -4.29 -24.20 13.03
N ASP A 25 -5.45 -24.76 12.66
CA ASP A 25 -6.70 -24.06 12.77
C ASP A 25 -7.26 -24.08 14.21
N PRO A 26 -7.76 -22.95 14.72
CA PRO A 26 -8.29 -22.86 16.09
C PRO A 26 -9.55 -23.74 16.27
N PHE A 27 -10.29 -24.00 15.19
CA PHE A 27 -11.51 -24.82 15.24
C PHE A 27 -11.22 -26.28 15.60
N CYS A 28 -10.05 -26.81 15.23
CA CYS A 28 -9.61 -28.14 15.64
C CYS A 28 -9.57 -28.27 17.17
N HIS A 29 -8.99 -27.27 17.84
CA HIS A 29 -8.88 -27.25 19.29
C HIS A 29 -10.24 -27.05 19.97
N ILE A 30 -11.09 -26.16 19.43
CA ILE A 30 -12.45 -25.94 19.97
C ILE A 30 -13.29 -27.22 19.87
N LEU A 31 -13.28 -27.89 18.71
CA LEU A 31 -14.02 -29.15 18.53
C LEU A 31 -13.49 -30.26 19.45
N SER A 32 -12.16 -30.34 19.61
CA SER A 32 -11.53 -31.28 20.54
C SER A 32 -11.91 -31.01 21.99
N MET A 33 -12.00 -29.74 22.42
CA MET A 33 -12.41 -29.38 23.78
C MET A 33 -13.88 -29.72 24.04
N LEU A 34 -14.76 -29.53 23.05
CA LEU A 34 -16.18 -29.82 23.18
C LEU A 34 -16.53 -31.30 22.98
N SER A 35 -15.56 -32.15 22.64
CA SER A 35 -15.75 -33.59 22.36
C SER A 35 -16.83 -33.87 21.30
N ILE A 36 -17.02 -32.97 20.33
CA ILE A 36 -18.06 -33.13 19.32
C ILE A 36 -17.54 -33.97 18.16
N THR A 37 -18.18 -35.12 17.92
CA THR A 37 -17.83 -36.06 16.84
C THR A 37 -18.72 -35.93 15.59
N HIS A 38 -19.64 -34.96 15.57
CA HIS A 38 -20.58 -34.81 14.46
C HIS A 38 -19.89 -34.42 13.13
N PRO A 39 -20.11 -35.19 12.05
CA PRO A 39 -19.41 -34.99 10.77
C PRO A 39 -19.73 -33.64 10.09
N LEU A 40 -20.94 -33.11 10.33
CA LEU A 40 -21.36 -31.82 9.80
C LEU A 40 -20.46 -30.66 10.26
N LEU A 41 -19.99 -30.69 11.51
CA LEU A 41 -19.09 -29.64 12.02
C LEU A 41 -17.69 -29.74 11.41
N HIS A 42 -17.22 -30.95 11.09
CA HIS A 42 -15.96 -31.14 10.40
C HIS A 42 -16.01 -30.63 8.95
N ILE A 43 -17.13 -30.82 8.26
CA ILE A 43 -17.37 -30.24 6.91
C ILE A 43 -17.39 -28.71 6.99
N PHE A 44 -18.10 -28.15 7.98
CA PHE A 44 -18.15 -26.70 8.20
C PHE A 44 -16.77 -26.11 8.51
N ARG A 45 -15.98 -26.78 9.35
CA ARG A 45 -14.57 -26.43 9.63
C ARG A 45 -13.73 -26.41 8.34
N PHE A 46 -13.83 -27.44 7.52
CA PHE A 46 -13.10 -27.51 6.24
C PHE A 46 -13.46 -26.32 5.34
N TYR A 47 -14.76 -26.00 5.23
CA TYR A 47 -15.23 -24.85 4.47
C TYR A 47 -14.65 -23.52 5.00
N LEU A 48 -14.66 -23.32 6.32
CA LEU A 48 -14.10 -22.11 6.95
C LEU A 48 -12.59 -21.96 6.72
N ILE A 49 -11.83 -23.05 6.86
CA ILE A 49 -10.38 -23.04 6.63
C ILE A 49 -10.04 -22.72 5.18
N PHE A 50 -10.89 -23.10 4.23
CA PHE A 50 -10.68 -22.82 2.82
C PHE A 50 -11.11 -21.40 2.43
N ILE A 51 -12.28 -20.97 2.88
CA ILE A 51 -12.85 -19.68 2.48
C ILE A 51 -12.10 -18.50 3.09
N MET A 52 -11.61 -18.60 4.33
CA MET A 52 -11.00 -17.47 5.02
C MET A 52 -9.70 -16.99 4.34
N PRO A 53 -8.70 -17.85 4.04
CA PRO A 53 -7.50 -17.42 3.31
C PRO A 53 -7.81 -16.91 1.91
N ALA A 54 -8.78 -17.53 1.22
CA ALA A 54 -9.20 -17.14 -0.12
C ALA A 54 -9.79 -15.72 -0.12
N GLU A 55 -10.71 -15.44 0.81
CA GLU A 55 -11.33 -14.13 0.97
C GLU A 55 -10.32 -13.05 1.40
N ILE A 56 -9.41 -13.37 2.32
CA ILE A 56 -8.33 -12.45 2.73
C ILE A 56 -7.43 -12.12 1.54
N CYS A 57 -7.03 -13.12 0.75
CA CYS A 57 -6.21 -12.91 -0.46
C CYS A 57 -6.94 -12.06 -1.49
N ARG A 58 -8.24 -12.32 -1.72
CA ARG A 58 -9.09 -11.55 -2.64
C ARG A 58 -9.22 -10.10 -2.19
N PHE A 59 -9.50 -9.87 -0.91
CA PHE A 59 -9.64 -8.53 -0.34
C PHE A 59 -8.32 -7.76 -0.41
N LEU A 60 -7.19 -8.40 -0.09
CA LEU A 60 -5.87 -7.77 -0.19
C LEU A 60 -5.52 -7.42 -1.65
N ALA A 61 -5.81 -8.32 -2.60
CA ALA A 61 -5.61 -8.05 -4.02
C ALA A 61 -6.46 -6.86 -4.50
N LEU A 62 -7.72 -6.77 -4.06
CA LEU A 62 -8.60 -5.64 -4.36
C LEU A 62 -8.07 -4.32 -3.80
N ILE A 63 -7.59 -4.30 -2.55
CA ILE A 63 -6.98 -3.10 -1.95
C ILE A 63 -5.75 -2.65 -2.75
N ILE A 64 -4.86 -3.57 -3.10
CA ILE A 64 -3.64 -3.27 -3.86
C ILE A 64 -3.99 -2.74 -5.24
N LEU A 65 -4.90 -3.40 -5.95
CA LEU A 65 -5.33 -2.99 -7.30
C LEU A 65 -6.02 -1.62 -7.28
N PHE A 66 -6.96 -1.41 -6.36
CA PHE A 66 -7.67 -0.15 -6.21
C PHE A 66 -6.70 0.99 -5.90
N SER A 67 -5.86 0.82 -4.88
CA SER A 67 -4.87 1.84 -4.47
C SER A 67 -3.92 2.18 -5.60
N THR A 68 -3.36 1.15 -6.24
CA THR A 68 -2.37 1.31 -7.32
C THR A 68 -3.00 1.99 -8.53
N SER A 69 -4.20 1.57 -8.93
CA SER A 69 -4.95 2.18 -10.04
C SER A 69 -5.23 3.66 -9.76
N SER A 70 -5.73 3.99 -8.57
CA SER A 70 -6.00 5.38 -8.19
C SER A 70 -4.74 6.25 -8.22
N PHE A 71 -3.61 5.76 -7.71
CA PHE A 71 -2.35 6.51 -7.74
C PHE A 71 -1.81 6.69 -9.15
N LEU A 72 -1.90 5.66 -10.00
CA LEU A 72 -1.48 5.74 -11.40
C LEU A 72 -2.34 6.72 -12.19
N MET A 73 -3.67 6.63 -12.08
CA MET A 73 -4.58 7.57 -12.75
C MET A 73 -4.30 9.01 -12.35
N LEU A 74 -4.10 9.27 -11.05
CA LEU A 74 -3.77 10.61 -10.58
C LEU A 74 -2.39 11.08 -11.08
N ARG A 75 -1.41 10.19 -11.08
CA ARG A 75 -0.05 10.48 -11.57
C ARG A 75 -0.07 10.82 -13.05
N ASP A 76 -0.69 9.97 -13.86
CA ASP A 76 -0.72 10.13 -15.31
C ASP A 76 -1.49 11.40 -15.69
N THR A 77 -2.58 11.70 -14.99
CA THR A 77 -3.30 12.97 -15.15
C THR A 77 -2.40 14.18 -14.87
N LEU A 78 -1.62 14.16 -13.78
CA LEU A 78 -0.69 15.23 -13.45
C LEU A 78 0.49 15.33 -14.43
N VAL A 79 1.00 14.19 -14.91
CA VAL A 79 2.07 14.15 -15.91
C VAL A 79 1.60 14.74 -17.23
N LEU A 80 0.42 14.32 -17.72
CA LEU A 80 -0.17 14.84 -18.96
C LEU A 80 -0.40 16.35 -18.85
N LEU A 81 -0.99 16.83 -17.74
CA LEU A 81 -1.15 18.26 -17.48
C LEU A 81 0.19 18.99 -17.44
N THR A 82 1.24 18.38 -16.91
CA THR A 82 2.57 19.01 -16.90
C THR A 82 3.20 19.04 -18.29
N GLN A 83 3.09 17.95 -19.05
CA GLN A 83 3.69 17.79 -20.37
C GLN A 83 3.07 18.75 -21.39
N GLU A 84 1.74 18.80 -21.46
CA GLU A 84 0.99 19.72 -22.35
C GLU A 84 1.41 21.18 -22.15
N ASN A 85 1.77 21.56 -20.92
CA ASN A 85 2.17 22.92 -20.58
C ASN A 85 3.66 23.19 -20.70
N SER A 86 4.51 22.17 -20.60
CA SER A 86 5.95 22.32 -20.75
C SER A 86 6.42 22.47 -22.21
N ILE A 87 5.70 21.86 -23.16
CA ILE A 87 6.11 21.79 -24.58
C ILE A 87 5.59 22.98 -25.40
N SER A 88 4.57 23.70 -24.92
CA SER A 88 3.92 24.75 -25.72
C SER A 88 4.65 26.10 -25.70
N PHE A 89 5.51 26.29 -26.70
CA PHE A 89 6.22 27.50 -27.15
C PHE A 89 5.31 28.68 -27.58
N ALA A 90 4.27 29.03 -26.82
CA ALA A 90 3.30 30.06 -27.22
C ALA A 90 3.13 31.14 -26.14
N ALA A 91 4.19 31.93 -25.95
CA ALA A 91 4.18 33.16 -25.15
C ALA A 91 3.07 34.16 -25.54
N ILE A 92 2.38 33.95 -26.68
CA ILE A 92 1.36 34.85 -27.24
C ILE A 92 -0.07 34.35 -26.96
N MET A 93 -0.30 33.04 -26.78
CA MET A 93 -1.64 32.46 -26.56
C MET A 93 -1.90 32.08 -25.08
N GLY A 94 -0.95 32.42 -24.19
CA GLY A 94 -0.87 31.94 -22.81
C GLY A 94 -2.01 32.35 -21.87
N ARG A 95 -2.81 33.37 -22.22
CA ARG A 95 -3.88 33.86 -21.33
C ARG A 95 -5.06 32.88 -21.23
N MET A 96 -5.53 32.33 -22.36
CA MET A 96 -6.65 31.38 -22.39
C MET A 96 -6.24 29.96 -21.95
N ARG A 97 -4.99 29.56 -22.19
CA ARG A 97 -4.49 28.24 -21.75
C ARG A 97 -4.21 28.21 -20.25
N CYS A 98 -3.68 29.27 -19.65
CA CYS A 98 -3.41 29.33 -18.22
C CYS A 98 -4.69 29.16 -17.37
N THR A 99 -5.82 29.74 -17.79
CA THR A 99 -7.11 29.59 -17.08
C THR A 99 -7.65 28.16 -17.18
N ARG A 100 -7.53 27.52 -18.35
CA ARG A 100 -7.95 26.11 -18.56
C ARG A 100 -7.16 25.15 -17.69
N VAL A 101 -5.83 25.23 -17.72
CA VAL A 101 -4.94 24.34 -16.96
C VAL A 101 -5.15 24.48 -15.46
N LYS A 102 -5.31 25.72 -15.01
CA LYS A 102 -5.62 26.01 -13.61
C LYS A 102 -6.97 25.42 -13.20
N SER A 103 -7.98 25.51 -14.07
CA SER A 103 -9.30 24.90 -13.83
C SER A 103 -9.18 23.37 -13.77
N GLN A 104 -8.45 22.74 -14.69
CA GLN A 104 -8.18 21.29 -14.67
C GLN A 104 -7.41 20.86 -13.41
N TYR A 105 -6.37 21.59 -13.02
CA TYR A 105 -5.63 21.31 -11.78
C TYR A 105 -6.54 21.43 -10.55
N ARG A 106 -7.41 22.44 -10.51
CA ARG A 106 -8.39 22.62 -9.43
C ARG A 106 -9.41 21.48 -9.40
N GLN A 107 -9.86 20.98 -10.56
CA GLN A 107 -10.72 19.80 -10.63
C GLN A 107 -10.02 18.56 -10.07
N VAL A 108 -8.78 18.29 -10.48
CA VAL A 108 -7.97 17.19 -9.96
C VAL A 108 -7.77 17.31 -8.45
N GLN A 109 -7.50 18.54 -7.96
CA GLN A 109 -7.38 18.81 -6.53
C GLN A 109 -8.69 18.54 -5.78
N ILE A 110 -9.84 18.97 -6.30
CA ILE A 110 -11.15 18.74 -5.69
C ILE A 110 -11.44 17.24 -5.62
N ILE A 111 -11.20 16.50 -6.71
CA ILE A 111 -11.39 15.04 -6.77
C ILE A 111 -10.44 14.35 -5.77
N THR A 112 -9.19 14.80 -5.70
CA THR A 112 -8.21 14.23 -4.77
C THR A 112 -8.61 14.51 -3.32
N LEU A 113 -9.12 15.71 -3.03
CA LEU A 113 -9.55 16.10 -1.70
C LEU A 113 -10.84 15.38 -1.28
N SER A 114 -11.78 15.14 -2.21
CA SER A 114 -12.99 14.36 -1.93
C SER A 114 -12.69 12.87 -1.69
N MET A 115 -11.61 12.36 -2.30
CA MET A 115 -11.13 10.98 -2.10
C MET A 115 -10.01 10.86 -1.07
N GLU A 116 -9.64 11.95 -0.39
CA GLU A 116 -8.45 11.99 0.46
C GLU A 116 -8.56 11.01 1.65
N GLU A 117 -9.73 10.91 2.27
CA GLU A 117 -9.94 9.98 3.39
C GLU A 117 -9.83 8.51 2.95
N LEU A 118 -10.43 8.15 1.81
CA LEU A 118 -10.36 6.80 1.27
C LEU A 118 -8.93 6.44 0.85
N LEU A 119 -8.26 7.33 0.11
CA LEU A 119 -6.88 7.12 -0.34
C LEU A 119 -5.90 7.12 0.83
N GLY A 120 -6.12 7.97 1.84
CA GLY A 120 -5.33 8.01 3.06
C GLY A 120 -5.52 6.77 3.92
N CYS A 121 -6.75 6.26 4.04
CA CYS A 121 -7.03 4.99 4.71
C CYS A 121 -6.38 3.82 3.97
N ASN A 122 -6.50 3.77 2.63
CA ASN A 122 -5.83 2.76 1.81
C ASN A 122 -4.31 2.81 1.93
N CYS A 123 -3.72 4.01 1.97
CA CYS A 123 -2.29 4.19 2.23
C CYS A 123 -1.89 3.64 3.61
N LEU A 124 -2.69 3.95 4.64
CA LEU A 124 -2.43 3.53 6.01
C LEU A 124 -2.57 2.02 6.17
N VAL A 125 -3.69 1.44 5.74
CA VAL A 125 -3.96 0.01 5.80
C VAL A 125 -2.97 -0.74 4.92
N GLY A 126 -2.76 -0.30 3.68
CA GLY A 126 -1.84 -0.93 2.74
C GLY A 126 -0.40 -0.95 3.25
N HIS A 127 0.18 0.22 3.57
CA HIS A 127 1.58 0.29 4.02
C HIS A 127 1.77 -0.16 5.47
N GLY A 128 0.80 0.07 6.34
CA GLY A 128 0.83 -0.37 7.74
C GLY A 128 0.77 -1.89 7.85
N LEU A 129 -0.20 -2.52 7.19
CA LEU A 129 -0.27 -3.98 7.12
C LEU A 129 0.95 -4.56 6.39
N ALA A 130 1.42 -3.92 5.32
CA ALA A 130 2.64 -4.35 4.65
C ALA A 130 3.84 -4.34 5.59
N LEU A 131 4.04 -3.27 6.39
CA LEU A 131 5.14 -3.19 7.35
C LEU A 131 5.02 -4.25 8.45
N ALA A 132 3.84 -4.38 9.06
CA ALA A 132 3.60 -5.32 10.14
C ALA A 132 3.81 -6.78 9.67
N ASN A 133 3.22 -7.14 8.52
CA ASN A 133 3.40 -8.45 7.91
C ASN A 133 4.85 -8.68 7.49
N SER A 134 5.56 -7.65 7.04
CA SER A 134 6.97 -7.77 6.69
C SER A 134 7.85 -8.14 7.89
N ILE A 135 7.61 -7.47 9.01
CA ILE A 135 8.34 -7.75 10.26
C ILE A 135 8.06 -9.18 10.73
N LEU A 136 6.78 -9.57 10.74
CA LEU A 136 6.33 -10.91 11.14
C LEU A 136 6.90 -11.99 10.22
N PHE A 137 6.77 -11.86 8.90
CA PHE A 137 7.23 -12.89 7.96
C PHE A 137 8.75 -13.01 7.91
N ASN A 138 9.50 -11.92 8.02
CA ASN A 138 10.96 -12.00 8.17
C ASN A 138 11.35 -12.69 9.48
N PHE A 139 10.67 -12.36 10.58
CA PHE A 139 10.89 -13.03 11.85
C PHE A 139 10.60 -14.54 11.75
N VAL A 140 9.44 -14.92 11.19
CA VAL A 140 9.07 -16.33 11.01
C VAL A 140 10.08 -17.06 10.13
N THR A 141 10.46 -16.45 9.00
CA THR A 141 11.43 -17.02 8.05
C THR A 141 12.78 -17.28 8.72
N LEU A 142 13.31 -16.32 9.48
CA LEU A 142 14.61 -16.46 10.13
C LEU A 142 14.58 -17.40 11.34
N LYS A 143 13.46 -17.40 12.08
CA LYS A 143 13.36 -18.10 13.35
C LYS A 143 12.96 -19.57 13.22
N PHE A 144 12.11 -19.88 12.25
CA PHE A 144 11.59 -21.23 12.01
C PHE A 144 12.30 -21.94 10.86
N TYR A 145 13.44 -21.42 10.41
CA TYR A 145 14.29 -22.10 9.43
C TYR A 145 14.75 -23.45 10.00
N GLY A 146 14.30 -24.54 9.37
CA GLY A 146 14.58 -25.92 9.79
C GLY A 146 13.54 -26.56 10.73
N THR A 147 12.57 -25.80 11.24
CA THR A 147 11.46 -26.36 12.04
C THR A 147 10.22 -26.62 11.18
N LEU A 148 9.91 -25.72 10.25
CA LEU A 148 8.74 -25.85 9.39
C LEU A 148 9.05 -26.68 8.13
N PRO A 149 8.10 -27.48 7.63
CA PRO A 149 8.26 -28.19 6.37
C PRO A 149 8.51 -27.25 5.20
N ILE A 150 9.41 -27.65 4.29
CA ILE A 150 9.98 -26.79 3.24
C ILE A 150 8.90 -26.12 2.38
N TRP A 151 7.84 -26.86 2.01
CA TRP A 151 6.75 -26.36 1.18
C TRP A 151 5.93 -25.25 1.84
N PHE A 152 5.69 -25.35 3.15
CA PHE A 152 5.02 -24.30 3.93
C PHE A 152 5.97 -23.14 4.21
N PHE A 153 7.23 -23.44 4.52
CA PHE A 153 8.27 -22.45 4.75
C PHE A 153 8.45 -21.52 3.56
N ALA A 154 8.39 -22.02 2.32
CA ALA A 154 8.56 -21.24 1.09
C ALA A 154 7.53 -20.10 0.92
N ILE A 155 6.37 -20.18 1.57
CA ILE A 155 5.32 -19.15 1.48
C ILE A 155 5.78 -17.83 2.10
N PHE A 156 6.43 -17.88 3.27
CA PHE A 156 6.83 -16.67 4.01
C PHE A 156 7.80 -15.75 3.24
N PRO A 157 8.96 -16.23 2.73
CA PRO A 157 9.86 -15.39 1.93
C PRO A 157 9.20 -14.95 0.62
N SER A 158 8.31 -15.76 0.04
CA SER A 158 7.61 -15.42 -1.19
C SER A 158 6.59 -14.28 -0.99
N VAL A 159 5.78 -14.34 0.08
CA VAL A 159 4.89 -13.23 0.49
C VAL A 159 5.72 -11.99 0.81
N MET A 160 6.90 -12.15 1.41
CA MET A 160 7.79 -11.03 1.66
C MET A 160 8.23 -10.33 0.36
N VAL A 161 8.70 -11.09 -0.63
CA VAL A 161 9.09 -10.54 -1.93
C VAL A 161 7.92 -9.78 -2.59
N ILE A 162 6.70 -10.32 -2.51
CA ILE A 162 5.48 -9.67 -3.03
C ILE A 162 5.23 -8.32 -2.34
N ILE A 163 5.34 -8.27 -1.01
CA ILE A 163 5.19 -7.03 -0.24
C ILE A 163 6.27 -6.01 -0.65
N PHE A 164 7.53 -6.43 -0.76
CA PHE A 164 8.62 -5.55 -1.17
C PHE A 164 8.41 -4.99 -2.58
N ILE A 165 8.01 -5.81 -3.55
CA ILE A 165 7.70 -5.35 -4.91
C ILE A 165 6.56 -4.33 -4.87
N THR A 166 5.50 -4.62 -4.10
CA THR A 166 4.35 -3.72 -3.97
C THR A 166 4.77 -2.36 -3.43
N ILE A 167 5.52 -2.31 -2.32
CA ILE A 167 6.02 -1.05 -1.73
C ILE A 167 6.98 -0.34 -2.69
N HIS A 168 7.86 -1.08 -3.36
CA HIS A 168 8.80 -0.51 -4.31
C HIS A 168 8.09 0.09 -5.52
N PHE A 169 6.90 -0.39 -5.87
CA PHE A 169 6.06 0.17 -6.93
C PHE A 169 5.20 1.35 -6.45
N THR A 170 4.52 1.22 -5.30
CA THR A 170 3.59 2.24 -4.80
C THR A 170 4.30 3.49 -4.29
N MET A 171 5.43 3.36 -3.60
CA MET A 171 6.16 4.51 -3.03
C MET A 171 6.65 5.51 -4.09
N PRO A 172 7.32 5.11 -5.18
CA PRO A 172 7.69 6.04 -6.24
C PRO A 172 6.49 6.71 -6.90
N CYS A 173 5.36 6.01 -7.02
CA CYS A 173 4.13 6.60 -7.54
C CYS A 173 3.65 7.74 -6.63
N LEU A 174 3.64 7.53 -5.31
CA LEU A 174 3.28 8.55 -4.32
C LEU A 174 4.25 9.73 -4.31
N HIS A 175 5.55 9.50 -4.45
CA HIS A 175 6.54 10.59 -4.55
C HIS A 175 6.35 11.38 -5.85
N SER A 176 6.15 10.68 -6.97
CA SER A 176 5.92 11.30 -8.27
C SER A 176 4.69 12.21 -8.27
N LEU A 177 3.63 11.88 -7.51
CA LEU A 177 2.46 12.74 -7.35
C LEU A 177 2.82 14.09 -6.73
N LEU A 178 3.59 14.07 -5.65
CA LEU A 178 4.04 15.28 -4.96
C LEU A 178 4.96 16.13 -5.86
N ASP A 179 5.93 15.49 -6.50
CA ASP A 179 6.92 16.16 -7.35
C ASP A 179 6.27 16.77 -8.60
N ASN A 180 5.35 16.04 -9.25
CA ASN A 180 4.61 16.54 -10.42
C ASN A 180 3.66 17.68 -10.06
N SER A 181 2.94 17.58 -8.93
CA SER A 181 2.10 18.67 -8.43
C SER A 181 2.91 19.93 -8.15
N LYS A 182 4.09 19.79 -7.52
CA LYS A 182 5.01 20.91 -7.28
C LYS A 182 5.50 21.52 -8.59
N LYS A 183 6.00 20.70 -9.52
CA LYS A 183 6.51 21.15 -10.83
C LYS A 183 5.44 21.89 -11.64
N LEU A 184 4.20 21.38 -11.65
CA LEU A 184 3.08 22.02 -12.33
C LEU A 184 2.74 23.38 -11.71
N LEU A 185 2.68 23.47 -10.38
CA LEU A 185 2.46 24.74 -9.69
C LEU A 185 3.58 25.74 -9.97
N ASP A 186 4.85 25.32 -9.90
CA ASP A 186 6.01 26.17 -10.18
C ASP A 186 5.98 26.69 -11.63
N THR A 187 5.60 25.83 -12.58
CA THR A 187 5.40 26.21 -13.99
C THR A 187 4.29 27.27 -14.14
N LEU A 188 3.15 27.09 -13.45
CA LEU A 188 2.07 28.08 -13.43
C LEU A 188 2.49 29.41 -12.77
N TYR A 189 3.35 29.36 -11.75
CA TYR A 189 3.93 30.56 -11.13
C TYR A 189 4.80 31.34 -12.11
N VAL A 190 5.67 30.65 -12.86
CA VAL A 190 6.51 31.30 -13.89
C VAL A 190 5.63 31.94 -14.97
N PHE A 191 4.61 31.23 -15.45
CA PHE A 191 3.68 31.77 -16.45
C PHE A 191 2.93 33.02 -15.96
N THR A 192 2.50 33.04 -14.70
CA THR A 192 1.83 34.23 -14.14
C THR A 192 2.78 35.37 -13.83
N ALA A 193 4.05 35.09 -13.55
CA ALA A 193 5.08 36.11 -13.40
C ALA A 193 5.39 36.84 -14.73
N CYS A 194 5.29 36.14 -15.86
CA CYS A 194 5.50 36.70 -17.20
C CYS A 194 4.30 37.51 -17.74
N GLN A 195 3.14 37.53 -17.06
CA GLN A 195 1.98 38.29 -17.52
C GLN A 195 2.06 39.80 -17.18
N PRO A 196 1.49 40.68 -18.02
CA PRO A 196 1.45 42.12 -17.78
C PRO A 196 0.72 42.48 -16.46
N ASN A 197 1.12 43.59 -15.84
CA ASN A 197 0.78 43.97 -14.46
C ASN A 197 -0.73 44.02 -14.13
N GLY A 198 -1.59 44.24 -15.11
CA GLY A 198 -3.06 44.29 -14.96
C GLY A 198 -3.66 42.91 -14.67
N GLY A 199 -3.58 42.44 -13.42
CA GLY A 199 -4.18 41.19 -12.94
C GLY A 199 -3.20 40.21 -12.28
N ARG A 200 -1.89 40.46 -12.40
CA ARG A 200 -0.83 39.58 -11.87
C ARG A 200 -0.97 39.31 -10.36
N LYS A 201 -1.21 40.35 -9.56
CA LYS A 201 -1.36 40.22 -8.09
C LYS A 201 -2.51 39.29 -7.71
N GLY A 202 -3.65 39.37 -8.42
CA GLY A 202 -4.80 38.51 -8.20
C GLY A 202 -4.51 37.05 -8.57
N MET A 203 -3.90 36.82 -9.74
CA MET A 203 -3.54 35.47 -10.19
C MET A 203 -2.53 34.78 -9.29
N ILE A 204 -1.51 35.51 -8.81
CA ILE A 204 -0.53 34.98 -7.85
C ILE A 204 -1.20 34.64 -6.52
N LYS A 205 -2.11 35.48 -6.02
CA LYS A 205 -2.86 35.20 -4.79
C LYS A 205 -3.69 33.93 -4.93
N GLU A 206 -4.32 33.74 -6.07
CA GLU A 206 -5.11 32.54 -6.35
C GLU A 206 -4.23 31.29 -6.52
N LEU A 207 -3.09 31.38 -7.21
CA LEU A 207 -2.12 30.28 -7.27
C LEU A 207 -1.55 29.91 -5.89
N ARG A 208 -1.37 30.89 -5.00
CA ARG A 208 -0.95 30.65 -3.61
C ARG A 208 -2.01 29.94 -2.79
N SER A 209 -3.29 30.10 -3.15
CA SER A 209 -4.38 29.34 -2.53
C SER A 209 -4.43 27.87 -3.01
N LEU A 210 -3.85 27.57 -4.18
CA LEU A 210 -3.76 26.20 -4.67
C LEU A 210 -2.72 25.42 -3.89
N ARG A 211 -3.19 24.55 -3.00
CA ARG A 211 -2.33 23.62 -2.26
C ARG A 211 -1.72 22.58 -3.20
N LYS A 212 -0.48 22.19 -2.89
CA LYS A 212 0.16 20.99 -3.49
C LYS A 212 -0.67 19.76 -3.16
N ILE A 213 -0.85 18.89 -4.13
CA ILE A 213 -1.51 17.59 -3.92
C ILE A 213 -0.51 16.70 -3.19
N THR A 214 -0.82 16.41 -1.93
CA THR A 214 -0.01 15.56 -1.05
C THR A 214 -0.82 14.34 -0.68
N MET A 215 -0.21 13.15 -0.74
CA MET A 215 -0.79 11.95 -0.16
C MET A 215 -0.19 11.73 1.23
N SER A 216 -1.04 11.32 2.16
CA SER A 216 -0.65 11.03 3.54
C SER A 216 -1.52 9.87 4.03
N PRO A 217 -0.96 8.93 4.82
CA PRO A 217 -1.81 7.98 5.52
C PRO A 217 -2.70 8.76 6.50
N MET A 218 -3.98 8.39 6.53
CA MET A 218 -5.00 9.07 7.34
C MET A 218 -5.88 8.08 8.09
N LEU A 219 -6.27 8.47 9.30
CA LEU A 219 -7.27 7.77 10.11
C LEU A 219 -8.11 8.79 10.86
N GLY A 220 -9.43 8.75 10.70
CA GLY A 220 -10.36 9.65 11.40
C GLY A 220 -10.07 11.14 11.16
N GLY A 221 -9.71 11.52 9.93
CA GLY A 221 -9.37 12.89 9.56
C GLY A 221 -7.97 13.36 9.96
N TYR A 222 -7.22 12.60 10.76
CA TYR A 222 -5.85 12.94 11.14
C TYR A 222 -4.84 12.45 10.11
N LYS A 223 -3.91 13.33 9.72
CA LYS A 223 -2.80 13.02 8.80
C LYS A 223 -1.56 12.65 9.62
N PHE A 224 -1.03 11.44 9.42
CA PHE A 224 0.14 10.99 10.18
C PHE A 224 1.44 11.63 9.67
N PHE A 225 1.72 11.52 8.37
CA PHE A 225 2.91 12.10 7.74
C PHE A 225 2.73 12.24 6.22
N VAL A 226 3.54 13.07 5.58
CA VAL A 226 3.54 13.22 4.12
C VAL A 226 4.56 12.25 3.51
N TYR A 227 4.17 11.53 2.47
CA TYR A 227 5.11 10.68 1.73
C TYR A 227 6.21 11.53 1.08
N THR A 228 7.44 11.30 1.50
CA THR A 228 8.64 11.96 0.99
C THR A 228 9.68 10.91 0.62
N GLN A 229 10.67 11.27 -0.19
CA GLN A 229 11.69 10.30 -0.64
C GLN A 229 12.40 9.58 0.53
N SER A 230 12.54 10.24 1.69
CA SER A 230 13.09 9.63 2.91
C SER A 230 12.17 8.56 3.53
N THR A 231 10.85 8.63 3.33
CA THR A 231 9.88 7.66 3.87
C THR A 231 10.18 6.22 3.44
N LYS A 232 10.67 6.01 2.20
CA LYS A 232 11.09 4.68 1.72
C LYS A 232 12.26 4.13 2.54
N VAL A 233 13.25 4.99 2.84
CA VAL A 233 14.41 4.60 3.64
C VAL A 233 13.99 4.34 5.08
N THR A 234 13.16 5.20 5.66
CA THR A 234 12.60 5.01 7.01
C THR A 234 11.84 3.69 7.09
N PHE A 235 11.02 3.35 6.10
CA PHE A 235 10.30 2.07 6.05
C PHE A 235 11.25 0.88 6.17
N LEU A 236 12.35 0.86 5.40
CA LEU A 236 13.33 -0.22 5.42
C LEU A 236 14.08 -0.30 6.75
N VAL A 237 14.49 0.85 7.29
CA VAL A 237 15.17 0.92 8.59
C VAL A 237 14.25 0.41 9.71
N THR A 238 12.99 0.84 9.73
CA THR A 238 11.98 0.41 10.69
C THR A 238 11.74 -1.10 10.58
N LEU A 239 11.58 -1.63 9.36
CA LEU A 239 11.42 -3.07 9.12
C LEU A 239 12.58 -3.86 9.71
N VAL A 240 13.83 -3.54 9.35
CA VAL A 240 15.01 -4.27 9.83
C VAL A 240 15.16 -4.17 11.34
N THR A 241 15.00 -2.96 11.89
CA THR A 241 15.15 -2.70 13.33
C THR A 241 14.13 -3.50 14.14
N HIS A 242 12.86 -3.48 13.76
CA HIS A 242 11.83 -4.23 14.48
C HIS A 242 11.96 -5.74 14.29
N THR A 243 12.40 -6.22 13.13
CA THR A 243 12.71 -7.65 12.95
C THR A 243 13.84 -8.09 13.87
N ILE A 244 14.94 -7.32 13.98
CA ILE A 244 16.05 -7.61 14.91
C ILE A 244 15.55 -7.61 16.34
N ASN A 245 14.80 -6.58 16.75
CA ASN A 245 14.25 -6.49 18.10
C ASN A 245 13.35 -7.69 18.43
N LEU A 246 12.52 -8.13 17.49
CA LEU A 246 11.65 -9.30 17.68
C LEU A 246 12.46 -10.61 17.76
N LEU A 247 13.53 -10.74 16.97
CA LEU A 247 14.44 -11.89 17.03
C LEU A 247 15.19 -12.00 18.36
N LEU A 248 15.58 -10.85 18.94
CA LEU A 248 16.24 -10.76 20.24
C LEU A 248 15.26 -10.98 21.40
N ALA A 249 14.02 -10.45 21.28
CA ALA A 249 13.00 -10.56 22.32
C ALA A 249 12.51 -12.00 22.54
N VAL A 250 12.45 -12.83 21.48
CA VAL A 250 11.95 -14.21 21.58
C VAL A 250 13.11 -15.20 21.67
N PRO A 251 13.43 -15.79 22.83
CA PRO A 251 14.51 -16.75 22.96
C PRO A 251 14.22 -18.06 22.20
N ARG A 252 15.26 -18.70 21.65
CA ARG A 252 15.11 -19.96 20.86
C ARG A 252 14.49 -21.10 21.67
N ARG A 253 14.75 -21.15 22.97
CA ARG A 253 14.25 -22.21 23.86
C ARG A 253 12.73 -22.29 23.87
N VAL A 254 12.05 -21.13 23.93
CA VAL A 254 10.57 -21.07 23.95
C VAL A 254 9.98 -21.71 22.69
N ILE A 255 10.63 -21.53 21.54
CA ILE A 255 10.15 -22.07 20.27
C ILE A 255 10.40 -23.57 20.17
N GLN A 256 11.54 -24.06 20.64
CA GLN A 256 11.79 -25.51 20.71
C GLN A 256 10.77 -26.20 21.62
N THR A 257 10.49 -25.62 22.79
CA THR A 257 9.45 -26.13 23.69
C THR A 257 8.07 -26.11 23.04
N ALA A 258 7.71 -25.03 22.34
CA ALA A 258 6.45 -24.95 21.62
C ALA A 258 6.37 -25.97 20.47
N ALA A 259 7.44 -26.17 19.71
CA ALA A 259 7.49 -27.13 18.61
C ALA A 259 7.34 -28.59 19.07
N HIS A 260 7.70 -28.91 20.32
CA HIS A 260 7.45 -30.24 20.90
C HIS A 260 5.99 -30.45 21.34
N LEU A 261 5.19 -29.38 21.46
CA LEU A 261 3.77 -29.48 21.82
C LEU A 261 2.86 -29.70 20.60
N PHE A 262 3.39 -29.56 19.38
CA PHE A 262 2.68 -29.75 18.10
C PHE A 262 3.17 -31.01 17.38
#